data_AF-A0A4Q2V1N0-F1
#
_entry.id   AF-A0A4Q2V1N0-F1
#
_cell.length_a   1.000
_cell.length_b   1.000
_cell.length_c   1.000
_cell.angle_alpha   90.00
_cell.angle_beta   90.00
_cell.angle_gamma   90.00
#
_symmetry.space_group_name_H-M   'P 1'
#
loop_
_entity.id
_entity.type
_entity.pdbx_description
1 polymer ?
#
loop_
_entity_poly.entity_id
_entity_poly.type
_entity_poly.pdbx_seq_one_letter_code
_entity_poly.pdbx_strand_id
1 'polypeptide(L)'
;MEQSYSVQSPSDQSAQPHVIQFLQSFYAVSDTPGGTDKYVDMFAKDATFVLASKKASGHAGMWEAVASREHTLNKVYPFGAGSDEVMLHGSVALQLKNGGSVEIEWAGRAELEKTGR
;
A
#
# COMPACT_ATOMS: atom_id res chain seq x y z
N MET A 1 16.99 -32.91 -11.05
CA MET A 1 16.32 -31.82 -11.79
C MET A 1 17.13 -30.57 -11.53
N GLU A 2 17.76 -30.00 -12.55
CA GLU A 2 18.40 -28.69 -12.44
C GLU A 2 17.32 -27.64 -12.32
N GLN A 3 17.40 -26.80 -11.29
CA GLN A 3 16.49 -25.68 -11.14
C GLN A 3 17.08 -24.47 -11.85
N SER A 4 16.40 -23.97 -12.87
CA SER A 4 16.70 -22.70 -13.50
C SER A 4 15.93 -21.59 -12.79
N TYR A 5 16.65 -20.57 -12.32
CA TYR A 5 16.07 -19.38 -11.71
C TYR A 5 16.15 -18.22 -12.71
N SER A 6 15.03 -17.53 -12.93
CA SER A 6 14.99 -16.24 -13.63
C SER A 6 14.81 -15.14 -12.58
N VAL A 7 15.67 -14.13 -12.63
CA VAL A 7 15.66 -12.99 -11.70
C VAL A 7 15.55 -11.72 -12.53
N GLN A 8 14.61 -10.84 -12.17
CA GLN A 8 14.46 -9.51 -12.75
C GLN A 8 14.82 -8.47 -11.68
N SER A 9 15.63 -7.49 -12.05
CA SER A 9 15.95 -6.34 -11.19
C SER A 9 15.08 -5.14 -11.56
N PRO A 10 14.75 -4.25 -10.61
CA PRO A 10 14.08 -2.99 -10.93
C PRO A 10 14.87 -2.20 -11.98
N SER A 11 14.17 -1.54 -12.90
CA SER A 11 14.78 -0.57 -13.81
C SER A 11 15.06 0.75 -13.08
N ASP A 12 16.08 1.52 -13.50
CA ASP A 12 16.41 2.88 -13.01
C ASP A 12 15.39 3.95 -13.44
N GLN A 13 14.11 3.59 -13.42
CA GLN A 13 13.01 4.42 -13.90
C GLN A 13 12.21 4.95 -12.73
N SER A 14 11.79 6.21 -12.84
CA SER A 14 10.91 6.84 -11.87
C SER A 14 9.47 6.32 -12.03
N ALA A 15 8.77 6.13 -10.92
CA ALA A 15 7.33 5.91 -10.95
C ALA A 15 6.60 7.10 -11.61
N GLN A 16 5.47 6.83 -12.24
CA GLN A 16 4.69 7.86 -12.91
C GLN A 16 4.14 8.89 -11.90
N PRO A 17 4.03 10.18 -12.27
CA PRO A 17 3.56 11.23 -11.36
C PRO A 17 2.18 10.95 -10.76
N HIS A 18 1.24 10.40 -11.54
CA HIS A 18 -0.11 10.07 -11.03
C HIS A 18 -0.09 8.91 -10.03
N VAL A 19 0.85 7.97 -10.15
CA VAL A 19 1.05 6.89 -9.17
C VAL A 19 1.52 7.49 -7.84
N ILE A 20 2.51 8.39 -7.88
CA ILE A 20 2.99 9.08 -6.68
C ILE A 20 1.87 9.89 -6.01
N GLN A 21 1.10 10.64 -6.79
CA GLN A 21 -0.03 11.44 -6.28
C GLN A 21 -1.13 10.56 -5.65
N PHE A 22 -1.44 9.42 -6.28
CA PHE A 22 -2.38 8.46 -5.73
C PHE A 22 -1.87 7.90 -4.40
N LEU A 23 -0.61 7.46 -4.32
CA LEU A 23 -0.03 6.91 -3.10
C LEU A 23 -0.05 7.93 -1.96
N GLN A 24 0.33 9.19 -2.23
CA GLN A 24 0.25 10.26 -1.24
C GLN A 24 -1.17 10.44 -0.69
N SER A 25 -2.16 10.48 -1.58
CA SER A 25 -3.57 10.62 -1.20
C SER A 25 -4.06 9.38 -0.43
N PHE A 26 -3.68 8.20 -0.87
CA PHE A 26 -4.05 6.93 -0.29
C PHE A 26 -3.56 6.80 1.14
N TYR A 27 -2.27 7.09 1.39
CA TYR A 27 -1.72 7.01 2.74
C TYR A 27 -2.22 8.14 3.65
N ALA A 28 -2.47 9.35 3.12
CA ALA A 28 -3.11 10.41 3.90
C ALA A 28 -4.50 10.02 4.40
N VAL A 29 -5.31 9.38 3.55
CA VAL A 29 -6.64 8.87 3.93
C VAL A 29 -6.50 7.66 4.87
N SER A 30 -5.58 6.75 4.57
CA SER A 30 -5.25 5.58 5.38
C SER A 30 -4.90 5.99 6.82
N ASP A 31 -4.13 7.06 7.01
CA ASP A 31 -3.63 7.47 8.32
C ASP A 31 -4.62 8.32 9.12
N THR A 32 -5.75 8.67 8.52
CA THR A 32 -6.79 9.48 9.17
C THR A 32 -7.83 8.59 9.87
N PRO A 33 -7.94 8.63 11.21
CA PRO A 33 -9.02 7.95 11.93
C PRO A 33 -10.39 8.43 11.45
N GLY A 34 -11.32 7.50 11.22
CA GLY A 34 -12.65 7.82 10.70
C GLY A 34 -12.72 8.06 9.18
N GLY A 35 -11.60 8.00 8.46
CA GLY A 35 -11.54 8.08 6.99
C GLY A 35 -11.87 6.76 6.28
N THR A 36 -12.44 5.76 6.97
CA THR A 36 -12.60 4.38 6.46
C THR A 36 -13.41 4.31 5.16
N ASP A 37 -14.47 5.11 5.02
CA ASP A 37 -15.30 5.07 3.81
C ASP A 37 -14.52 5.58 2.60
N LYS A 38 -13.85 6.74 2.75
CA LYS A 38 -12.95 7.27 1.71
C LYS A 38 -11.82 6.29 1.39
N TYR A 39 -11.27 5.62 2.40
CA TYR A 39 -10.23 4.62 2.20
C TYR A 39 -10.72 3.46 1.33
N VAL A 40 -11.91 2.93 1.61
CA VAL A 40 -12.52 1.84 0.83
C VAL A 40 -12.88 2.31 -0.58
N ASP A 41 -13.35 3.55 -0.74
CA ASP A 41 -13.67 4.14 -2.04
C ASP A 41 -12.44 4.33 -2.97
N MET A 42 -11.23 4.29 -2.42
CA MET A 42 -9.99 4.33 -3.22
C MET A 42 -9.62 2.99 -3.87
N PHE A 43 -10.34 1.92 -3.55
CA PHE A 43 -10.16 0.61 -4.17
C PHE A 43 -11.17 0.41 -5.30
N ALA A 44 -10.71 -0.21 -6.40
CA ALA A 44 -11.62 -0.71 -7.43
C ALA A 44 -12.60 -1.73 -6.82
N LYS A 45 -13.78 -1.86 -7.43
CA LYS A 45 -14.87 -2.71 -6.89
C LYS A 45 -14.44 -4.19 -6.73
N ASP A 46 -13.53 -4.65 -7.56
CA ASP A 46 -12.94 -5.99 -7.60
C ASP A 46 -11.49 -6.03 -7.07
N ALA A 47 -11.02 -4.94 -6.47
CA ALA A 47 -9.68 -4.88 -5.91
C ALA A 47 -9.50 -5.90 -4.78
N THR A 48 -8.35 -6.57 -4.78
CA THR A 48 -7.96 -7.50 -3.72
C THR A 48 -6.94 -6.83 -2.81
N PHE A 49 -7.31 -6.63 -1.53
CA PHE A 49 -6.37 -6.15 -0.51
C PHE A 49 -5.84 -7.31 0.31
N VAL A 50 -4.51 -7.44 0.35
CA VAL A 50 -3.81 -8.46 1.13
C VAL A 50 -2.86 -7.77 2.12
N LEU A 51 -3.10 -7.99 3.40
CA LEU A 51 -2.25 -7.50 4.48
C LEU A 51 -1.65 -8.69 5.23
N ALA A 52 -0.34 -8.89 5.09
CA ALA A 52 0.36 -10.08 5.57
C ALA A 52 -0.33 -11.38 5.08
N SER A 53 -0.83 -12.22 5.99
CA SER A 53 -1.57 -13.44 5.65
C SER A 53 -3.08 -13.24 5.52
N LYS A 54 -3.60 -12.04 5.79
CA LYS A 54 -5.04 -11.73 5.75
C LYS A 54 -5.41 -11.14 4.39
N LYS A 55 -6.37 -11.77 3.71
CA LYS A 55 -7.05 -11.18 2.55
C LYS A 55 -8.35 -10.54 3.03
N ALA A 56 -8.63 -9.33 2.57
CA ALA A 56 -9.85 -8.61 2.94
C ALA A 56 -10.56 -8.08 1.68
N SER A 57 -11.89 -8.03 1.78
CA SER A 57 -12.79 -7.36 0.85
C SER A 57 -13.70 -6.43 1.67
N GLY A 58 -13.50 -5.11 1.59
CA GLY A 58 -14.33 -4.10 2.29
C GLY A 58 -13.82 -3.62 3.65
N HIS A 59 -14.75 -3.15 4.51
CA HIS A 59 -14.52 -2.24 5.66
C HIS A 59 -13.99 -2.85 6.98
N ALA A 60 -13.66 -4.14 7.06
CA ALA A 60 -13.56 -4.80 8.36
C ALA A 60 -12.23 -4.59 9.10
N GLY A 61 -12.31 -4.13 10.36
CA GLY A 61 -11.30 -4.34 11.41
C GLY A 61 -10.07 -3.42 11.43
N MET A 62 -10.00 -2.41 10.55
CA MET A 62 -8.76 -1.65 10.34
C MET A 62 -8.30 -0.83 11.56
N TRP A 63 -9.23 -0.33 12.37
CA TRP A 63 -8.98 0.54 13.52
C TRP A 63 -9.36 -0.08 14.87
N GLU A 64 -9.64 -1.39 14.93
CA GLU A 64 -10.12 -2.02 16.16
C GLU A 64 -9.09 -1.90 17.29
N ALA A 65 -7.84 -2.30 17.03
CA ALA A 65 -6.73 -2.25 17.98
C ALA A 65 -5.84 -0.99 17.85
N VAL A 66 -5.95 -0.27 16.73
CA VAL A 66 -5.09 0.87 16.38
C VAL A 66 -5.74 2.18 16.81
N ALA A 67 -5.01 3.02 17.54
CA ALA A 67 -5.42 4.37 17.95
C ALA A 67 -5.00 5.42 16.91
N SER A 68 -3.77 5.35 16.41
CA SER A 68 -3.27 6.13 15.29
C SER A 68 -2.24 5.32 14.50
N ARG A 69 -2.02 5.69 13.25
CA ARG A 69 -0.96 5.15 12.42
C ARG A 69 -0.39 6.21 11.50
N GLU A 70 0.86 6.02 11.11
CA GLU A 70 1.58 6.90 10.19
C GLU A 70 2.47 6.05 9.28
N HIS A 71 2.21 6.09 7.97
CA HIS A 71 3.01 5.38 6.99
C HIS A 71 4.13 6.26 6.45
N THR A 72 5.34 5.70 6.37
CA THR A 72 6.48 6.30 5.68
C THR A 72 6.83 5.48 4.45
N LEU A 73 6.71 6.08 3.26
CA LEU A 73 7.12 5.44 2.01
C LEU A 73 8.57 5.80 1.70
N ASN A 74 9.47 4.85 1.95
CA ASN A 74 10.90 5.06 1.74
C ASN A 74 11.27 4.98 0.25
N LYS A 75 10.71 4.01 -0.47
CA LYS A 75 11.00 3.77 -1.89
C LYS A 75 9.80 3.23 -2.65
N VAL A 76 9.71 3.63 -3.92
CA VAL A 76 8.72 3.16 -4.90
C VAL A 76 9.47 2.71 -6.14
N TYR A 77 9.21 1.48 -6.59
CA TYR A 77 9.87 0.85 -7.73
C TYR A 77 8.84 0.46 -8.78
N PRO A 78 8.81 1.09 -9.97
CA PRO A 78 7.92 0.65 -11.04
C PRO A 78 8.36 -0.69 -11.64
N PHE A 79 7.39 -1.50 -12.04
CA PHE A 79 7.65 -2.76 -12.77
C PHE A 79 8.13 -2.54 -14.21
N GLY A 80 8.08 -1.31 -14.71
CA GLY A 80 8.60 -0.93 -16.02
C GLY A 80 8.20 0.48 -16.44
N ALA A 81 8.59 0.85 -17.65
CA ALA A 81 8.41 2.20 -18.17
C ALA A 81 6.94 2.55 -18.31
N GLY A 82 6.53 3.54 -17.54
CA GLY A 82 5.16 4.01 -17.50
C GLY A 82 4.14 3.03 -16.90
N SER A 83 4.62 2.02 -16.16
CA SER A 83 3.77 1.07 -15.44
C SER A 83 2.94 1.77 -14.36
N ASP A 84 1.69 1.34 -14.23
CA ASP A 84 0.80 1.67 -13.11
C ASP A 84 0.95 0.64 -11.96
N GLU A 85 1.86 -0.32 -12.12
CA GLU A 85 2.22 -1.32 -11.13
C GLU A 85 3.58 -0.98 -10.50
N VAL A 86 3.60 -0.95 -9.17
CA VAL A 86 4.77 -0.60 -8.37
C VAL A 86 4.98 -1.54 -7.17
N MET A 87 6.24 -1.76 -6.81
CA MET A 87 6.63 -2.22 -5.49
C MET A 87 6.87 -1.02 -4.57
N LEU A 88 6.40 -1.14 -3.34
CA LEU A 88 6.53 -0.16 -2.28
C LEU A 88 7.40 -0.75 -1.18
N HIS A 89 8.26 0.07 -0.59
CA HIS A 89 9.03 -0.26 0.61
C HIS A 89 8.92 0.91 1.60
N GLY A 90 8.59 0.61 2.84
CA GLY A 90 8.29 1.63 3.84
C GLY A 90 8.25 1.08 5.25
N SER A 91 7.85 1.95 6.18
CA SER A 91 7.48 1.57 7.54
C SER A 91 6.09 2.10 7.89
N VAL A 92 5.50 1.57 8.94
CA VAL A 92 4.29 2.11 9.56
C VAL A 92 4.51 2.18 11.07
N ALA A 93 4.38 3.37 11.63
CA ALA A 93 4.33 3.58 13.06
C ALA A 93 2.87 3.44 13.52
N LEU A 94 2.62 2.59 14.51
CA LEU A 94 1.31 2.33 15.10
C LEU A 94 1.32 2.75 16.56
N GLN A 95 0.29 3.49 16.96
CA GLN A 95 -0.11 3.62 18.36
C GLN A 95 -1.31 2.72 18.60
N LEU A 96 -1.24 1.87 19.62
CA LEU A 96 -2.28 0.92 19.98
C LEU A 96 -3.15 1.47 21.10
N LYS A 97 -4.44 1.11 21.09
CA LYS A 97 -5.39 1.57 22.13
C LYS A 97 -5.07 1.09 23.54
N ASN A 98 -4.24 0.05 23.66
CA ASN A 98 -3.75 -0.44 24.96
C ASN A 98 -2.53 0.35 25.48
N GLY A 99 -2.12 1.43 24.80
CA GLY A 99 -0.98 2.26 25.16
C GLY A 99 0.37 1.80 24.63
N GLY A 100 0.42 0.69 23.88
CA GLY A 100 1.63 0.24 23.19
C GLY A 100 1.92 1.02 21.91
N SER A 101 3.18 1.05 21.50
CA SER A 101 3.60 1.58 20.20
C SER A 101 4.46 0.54 19.49
N VAL A 102 4.36 0.47 18.16
CA VAL A 102 5.22 -0.41 17.35
C VAL A 102 5.50 0.25 16.01
N GLU A 103 6.71 0.12 15.51
CA GLU A 103 7.06 0.44 14.13
C GLU A 103 7.34 -0.85 13.36
N ILE A 104 6.75 -0.98 12.17
CA ILE A 104 6.83 -2.20 11.37
C ILE A 104 7.33 -1.82 9.98
N GLU A 105 8.43 -2.43 9.54
CA GLU A 105 8.86 -2.37 8.15
C GLU A 105 7.98 -3.26 7.27
N TRP A 106 7.66 -2.77 6.07
CA TRP A 106 6.80 -3.48 5.14
C TRP A 106 7.23 -3.27 3.68
N ALA A 107 6.86 -4.25 2.86
CA ALA A 107 6.89 -4.14 1.41
C ALA A 107 5.52 -4.53 0.85
N GLY A 108 5.08 -3.85 -0.21
CA GLY A 108 3.77 -4.07 -0.81
C GLY A 108 3.85 -3.96 -2.33
N ARG A 109 2.96 -4.67 -3.02
CA ARG A 109 2.70 -4.51 -4.46
C ARG A 109 1.41 -3.72 -4.61
N ALA A 110 1.43 -2.68 -5.42
CA ALA A 110 0.24 -1.92 -5.79
C ALA A 110 0.09 -1.94 -7.31
N GLU A 111 -1.14 -2.16 -7.77
CA GLU A 111 -1.53 -2.12 -9.17
C GLU A 111 -2.68 -1.12 -9.26
N LEU A 112 -2.46 -0.01 -9.98
CA LEU A 112 -3.41 1.07 -10.07
C LEU A 112 -4.21 0.95 -11.37
N GLU A 113 -5.53 1.10 -11.26
CA GLU A 113 -6.39 1.26 -12.42
C GLU A 113 -6.58 2.76 -12.73
N LYS A 114 -6.46 3.12 -14.01
CA LYS A 114 -6.86 4.44 -14.50
C LYS A 114 -8.38 4.47 -14.67
N THR A 115 -9.12 4.78 -13.60
CA THR A 115 -10.56 4.97 -13.70
C THR A 115 -10.85 6.26 -14.47
N GLY A 116 -11.38 6.14 -15.69
CA GLY A 116 -11.78 7.28 -16.53
C GLY A 116 -13.09 7.92 -16.06
N ARG A 117 -13.07 8.59 -14.91
CA ARG A 117 -14.17 9.46 -14.46
C ARG A 117 -13.79 10.93 -14.51
#